data_AF-A0A3N4S474-F1
#
_entry.id   AF-A0A3N4S474-F1
#
_cell.length_a   1.000
_cell.length_b   1.000
_cell.length_c   1.000
_cell.angle_alpha   90.00
_cell.angle_beta   90.00
_cell.angle_gamma   90.00
#
_symmetry.space_group_name_H-M   'P 1'
#
loop_
_entity.id
_entity.type
_entity.pdbx_description
1 polymer ?
#
loop_
_entity_poly.entity_id
_entity_poly.type
_entity_poly.pdbx_seq_one_letter_code
_entity_poly.pdbx_strand_id
1 'polypeptide(L)' 'MNGPWMSGVQVRRMEHGQTPIADQLCTACGMHKRVTGRAKVEDFMRANPLAEHRAVCQPKTT' A
#
# COMPACT_ATOMS: atom_id res chain seq x y z
N MET A 1 8.87 -2.95 23.47
CA MET A 1 8.53 -1.77 22.64
C MET A 1 7.45 -2.20 21.65
N ASN A 2 6.19 -1.80 21.87
CA ASN A 2 5.13 -1.94 20.86
C ASN A 2 5.43 -0.90 19.76
N GLY A 3 6.19 -1.29 18.74
CA GLY A 3 6.48 -0.42 17.60
C GLY A 3 5.18 -0.07 16.88
N PRO A 4 4.85 1.22 16.66
CA PRO A 4 3.59 1.60 16.04
C PRO A 4 3.61 1.18 14.56
N TRP A 5 2.56 0.47 14.16
CA TRP A 5 2.11 0.22 12.79
C TRP A 5 2.88 0.99 11.69
N MET A 6 3.81 0.31 11.00
CA MET A 6 4.55 0.83 9.83
C MET A 6 3.99 0.22 8.54
N SER A 7 2.69 0.34 8.29
CA SER A 7 2.14 0.10 6.95
C SER A 7 1.88 1.41 6.24
N GLY A 8 2.35 1.52 5.00
CA GLY A 8 2.25 2.74 4.21
C GLY A 8 1.94 2.45 2.75
N VAL A 9 1.30 3.42 2.10
CA VAL A 9 1.14 3.44 0.65
C VAL A 9 1.99 4.57 0.11
N GLN A 10 2.89 4.24 -0.81
CA GLN A 10 3.70 5.20 -1.52
C GLN A 10 3.23 5.29 -2.97
N VAL A 11 2.75 6.47 -3.36
CA VAL A 11 2.41 6.76 -4.76
C VAL A 11 3.57 7.52 -5.40
N ARG A 12 4.01 7.08 -6.58
CA ARG A 12 5.12 7.68 -7.34
C ARG A 12 4.79 7.79 -8.82
N ARG A 13 5.61 8.55 -9.55
CA ARG A 13 5.53 8.71 -11.01
C ARG A 13 4.17 9.30 -11.45
N MET A 14 3.72 10.33 -10.74
CA MET A 14 2.44 11.02 -10.98
C MET A 14 2.54 12.14 -12.04
N GLU A 15 3.73 12.42 -12.56
CA GLU A 15 3.97 13.46 -13.56
C GLU A 15 3.43 13.05 -14.94
N HIS A 16 3.12 14.05 -15.77
CA HIS A 16 2.57 13.85 -17.10
C HIS A 16 3.50 13.01 -17.99
N GLY A 17 2.96 11.99 -18.65
CA GLY A 17 3.72 11.05 -19.48
C GLY A 17 4.38 9.89 -18.72
N GLN A 18 4.40 9.90 -17.38
CA GLN A 18 4.84 8.76 -16.58
C GLN A 18 3.67 7.81 -16.28
N THR A 19 4.00 6.53 -16.04
CA THR A 19 3.02 5.54 -15.55
C THR A 19 2.99 5.58 -14.03
N PRO A 20 1.86 5.99 -13.40
CA PRO A 20 1.72 6.01 -11.95
C PRO A 20 1.91 4.64 -11.34
N ILE A 21 2.51 4.62 -10.14
CA ILE A 21 2.73 3.40 -9.36
C ILE A 21 2.29 3.66 -7.93
N ALA A 22 1.52 2.74 -7.36
CA ALA A 22 1.26 2.66 -5.94
C ALA A 22 1.91 1.40 -5.36
N ASP A 23 2.75 1.57 -4.36
CA ASP A 23 3.34 0.48 -3.57
C ASP A 23 2.71 0.52 -2.17
N GLN A 24 2.07 -0.56 -1.76
CA GLN A 24 1.64 -0.76 -0.37
C GLN A 24 2.58 -1.75 0.29
N LEU A 25 3.14 -1.36 1.43
CA LEU A 25 4.00 -2.22 2.26
C LEU A 25 3.41 -2.28 3.67
N CYS A 26 3.39 -3.48 4.25
CA CYS A 26 3.10 -3.69 5.66
C CYS A 26 4.26 -4.44 6.30
N THR A 27 4.99 -3.77 7.20
CA THR A 27 6.10 -4.40 7.93
C THR A 27 5.63 -5.38 9.00
N ALA A 28 4.35 -5.31 9.42
CA ALA A 28 3.80 -6.20 10.44
C ALA A 28 3.63 -7.65 9.94
N CYS A 29 3.14 -7.82 8.70
CA CYS A 29 2.96 -9.15 8.09
C CYS A 29 3.94 -9.43 6.94
N GLY A 30 4.68 -8.41 6.50
CA GLY A 30 5.59 -8.47 5.36
C GLY A 30 4.90 -8.39 3.99
N MET A 31 3.63 -7.97 3.93
CA MET A 31 2.90 -7.85 2.66
C MET A 31 3.44 -6.69 1.83
N HIS A 32 3.72 -6.95 0.55
CA HIS A 32 3.99 -5.92 -0.47
C HIS A 32 3.03 -6.11 -1.66
N LYS A 33 2.29 -5.05 -2.00
CA LYS A 33 1.40 -5.01 -3.16
C LYS A 33 1.76 -3.80 -4.03
N ARG A 34 1.98 -4.06 -5.32
CA ARG A 34 2.27 -3.02 -6.32
C ARG A 34 1.14 -2.92 -7.33
N VAL A 35 0.69 -1.70 -7.60
CA VAL A 35 -0.30 -1.37 -8.62
C VAL A 35 0.32 -0.35 -9.58
N THR A 36 0.15 -0.57 -10.88
CA THR A 36 0.70 0.29 -11.93
C THR A 36 -0.39 0.75 -12.89
N GLY A 37 -0.27 1.97 -13.39
CA GLY A 37 -1.23 2.59 -14.30
C GLY A 37 -2.23 3.49 -13.58
N ARG A 38 -2.54 4.64 -14.20
CA ARG A 38 -3.30 5.73 -13.56
C ARG A 38 -4.65 5.28 -13.01
N ALA A 39 -5.50 4.71 -13.87
CA ALA A 39 -6.84 4.26 -13.47
C ALA A 39 -6.81 3.22 -12.34
N LYS A 40 -5.84 2.30 -12.37
CA LYS A 40 -5.68 1.27 -11.33
C LYS A 40 -5.17 1.86 -10.02
N VAL A 41 -4.26 2.82 -10.07
CA VAL A 41 -3.78 3.54 -8.88
C VAL A 41 -4.90 4.38 -8.26
N GLU A 42 -5.70 5.07 -9.08
CA GLU A 42 -6.85 5.84 -8.60
C GLU A 42 -7.90 4.94 -7.93
N ASP A 43 -8.24 3.82 -8.57
CA ASP A 43 -9.16 2.81 -8.00
C ASP A 43 -8.60 2.21 -6.71
N PHE A 44 -7.32 1.83 -6.71
CA PHE A 44 -6.64 1.28 -5.55
C PHE A 44 -6.63 2.25 -4.37
N MET A 45 -6.37 3.54 -4.59
CA MET A 45 -6.42 4.55 -3.53
C MET A 45 -7.85 4.81 -3.05
N ARG A 46 -8.83 4.78 -3.96
CA ARG A 46 -10.26 4.94 -3.62
C ARG A 46 -10.77 3.82 -2.72
N ALA A 47 -10.28 2.59 -2.91
CA ALA A 47 -10.62 1.44 -2.07
C ALA A 47 -10.08 1.52 -0.63
N ASN A 48 -9.25 2.52 -0.31
CA ASN A 48 -8.59 2.68 0.99
C ASN A 48 -7.79 1.42 1.40
N PRO A 49 -6.68 1.14 0.69
CA PRO A 49 -6.04 -0.16 0.71
C PRO A 49 -5.32 -0.44 2.03
N LEU A 50 -5.03 0.60 2.82
CA LEU A 50 -4.57 0.46 4.20
C LEU A 50 -5.68 -0.07 5.12
N ALA A 51 -6.90 0.43 5.00
CA ALA A 51 -8.04 -0.05 5.80
C ALA A 51 -8.41 -1.48 5.42
N GLU A 52 -8.48 -1.79 4.12
CA GLU A 52 -8.71 -3.15 3.63
C GLU A 52 -7.66 -4.12 4.17
N HIS A 53 -6.38 -3.76 4.08
CA HIS A 53 -5.32 -4.62 4.58
C HIS A 53 -5.36 -4.76 6.10
N ARG A 54 -5.61 -3.67 6.83
CA ARG A 54 -5.70 -3.69 8.30
C ARG A 54 -6.77 -4.66 8.80
N ALA A 55 -7.89 -4.79 8.09
CA ALA A 55 -8.97 -5.71 8.45
C ALA A 55 -8.56 -7.19 8.37
N VAL A 56 -7.58 -7.53 7.54
CA VAL A 56 -7.12 -8.92 7.32
C VAL A 56 -5.66 -9.16 7.72
N CYS A 57 -5.00 -8.15 8.27
CA CYS A 57 -3.58 -8.22 8.58
C CYS A 57 -3.35 -9.21 9.73
N GLN A 58 -2.52 -10.23 9.47
CA GLN A 58 -2.03 -11.17 10.46
C GLN A 58 -0.54 -10.86 10.70
N PRO A 59 -0.20 -10.14 11.78
CA PRO A 59 1.18 -9.83 12.09
C PRO A 59 1.98 -11.12 12.26
N LYS A 60 3.19 -11.16 11.68
CA LYS A 60 4.14 -12.23 12.02
C LYS A 60 4.67 -11.91 13.41
N THR A 61 4.26 -12.67 14.41
CA THR A 61 4.94 -12.68 15.71
C THR A 61 6.36 -13.16 15.48
N THR A 62 7.32 -12.24 15.61
CA THR A 62 8.75 -12.54 15.69
C THR A 62 9.04 -13.46 16.86
#